data_AF-A0A968ZN16-F1
#
_entry.id   AF-A0A968ZN16-F1
#
_cell.length_a   1.000
_cell.length_b   1.000
_cell.length_c   1.000
_cell.angle_alpha   90.00
_cell.angle_beta   90.00
_cell.angle_gamma   90.00
#
_symmetry.space_group_name_H-M   'P 1'
#
loop_
_entity.id
_entity.type
_entity.pdbx_description
1 polymer ?
#
loop_
_entity_poly.entity_id
_entity_poly.type
_entity_poly.pdbx_seq_one_letter_code
_entity_poly.pdbx_strand_id
1 'polypeptide(L)'
;MTQTSNSELRNRLITVRFTEDEYQQIVSRATAAGQQQPAVYCRQRLLLHGRARPAILSLTMLSEVRSLRMTLGHLGNALNQIAHQLNQDAAASAGVVNETCELIETVRTEVRNFHAILK
;
A
#
# COMPACT_ATOMS: atom_id res chain seq x y z
N MET A 1 -3.06 34.69 -30.87
CA MET A 1 -2.40 34.23 -29.63
C MET A 1 -3.47 33.71 -28.69
N THR A 2 -3.73 32.41 -28.76
CA THR A 2 -4.78 31.72 -27.98
C THR A 2 -4.26 31.48 -26.56
N GLN A 3 -4.89 32.09 -25.57
CA GLN A 3 -4.66 31.80 -24.15
C GLN A 3 -5.18 30.38 -23.88
N THR A 4 -4.27 29.41 -23.77
CA THR A 4 -4.61 28.06 -23.32
C THR A 4 -4.84 28.12 -21.82
N SER A 5 -6.11 27.94 -21.41
CA SER A 5 -6.53 27.78 -20.04
C SER A 5 -5.79 26.61 -19.39
N ASN A 6 -4.92 26.94 -18.43
CA ASN A 6 -3.95 26.05 -17.77
C ASN A 6 -4.58 25.02 -16.81
N SER A 7 -5.86 24.67 -17.02
CA SER A 7 -6.66 23.81 -16.13
C SER A 7 -6.48 22.32 -16.38
N GLU A 8 -5.91 21.92 -17.51
CA GLU A 8 -5.65 20.50 -17.84
C GLU A 8 -4.45 19.91 -17.09
N LEU A 9 -3.64 20.71 -16.39
CA LEU A 9 -2.39 20.25 -15.76
C LEU A 9 -2.53 19.66 -14.35
N ARG A 10 -3.73 19.56 -13.77
CA ARG A 10 -3.93 19.11 -12.37
C ARG A 10 -4.90 17.94 -12.26
N ASN A 11 -4.38 16.73 -12.46
CA ASN A 11 -5.15 15.49 -12.40
C ASN A 11 -5.04 14.74 -11.05
N ARG A 12 -4.30 15.26 -10.07
CA ARG A 12 -4.04 14.59 -8.79
C ARG A 12 -4.51 15.41 -7.60
N LEU A 13 -5.42 14.83 -6.81
CA LEU A 13 -5.87 15.36 -5.53
C LEU A 13 -5.04 14.77 -4.40
N ILE A 14 -4.59 15.62 -3.47
CA ILE A 14 -3.94 15.21 -2.22
C ILE A 14 -4.79 15.74 -1.08
N THR A 15 -5.30 14.83 -0.25
CA THR A 15 -6.08 15.17 0.94
C THR A 15 -5.19 15.10 2.17
N VAL A 16 -5.17 16.17 2.95
CA VAL A 16 -4.45 16.24 4.24
C VAL A 16 -5.47 16.50 5.32
N ARG A 17 -5.38 15.77 6.43
CA ARG A 17 -6.23 15.99 7.60
C ARG A 17 -5.55 16.99 8.53
N PHE A 18 -6.32 17.93 9.04
CA PHE A 18 -5.92 18.88 10.06
C PHE A 18 -6.87 18.77 11.24
N THR A 19 -6.36 19.06 12.43
CA THR A 19 -7.19 19.51 13.55
C THR A 19 -7.73 20.92 13.25
N GLU A 20 -8.74 21.36 14.01
CA GLU A 20 -9.33 22.69 13.82
C GLU A 20 -8.27 23.79 14.00
N ASP A 21 -7.47 23.71 15.08
CA ASP A 21 -6.43 24.70 15.37
C ASP A 21 -5.35 24.77 14.28
N GLU A 22 -4.92 23.63 13.75
CA GLU A 22 -3.97 23.57 12.63
C GLU A 22 -4.56 24.20 11.37
N TYR A 23 -5.83 23.93 11.09
CA TYR A 23 -6.51 24.52 9.94
C TYR A 23 -6.63 26.04 10.06
N GLN A 24 -7.01 26.55 11.23
CA GLN A 24 -7.07 27.99 11.50
C GLN A 24 -5.71 28.67 11.34
N GLN A 25 -4.63 28.03 11.79
CA GLN A 25 -3.28 28.54 11.56
C GLN A 25 -2.93 28.61 10.07
N ILE A 26 -3.36 27.63 9.27
CA ILE A 26 -3.14 27.65 7.82
C ILE A 26 -3.94 28.76 7.16
N VAL A 27 -5.21 28.93 7.53
CA VAL A 27 -6.07 30.01 7.02
C VAL A 27 -5.46 31.37 7.32
N SER A 28 -5.08 31.62 8.59
CA SER A 28 -4.44 32.86 9.01
C SER A 28 -3.16 33.16 8.23
N ARG A 29 -2.29 32.16 8.05
CA ARG A 29 -1.05 32.30 7.27
C ARG A 29 -1.32 32.51 5.78
N ALA A 30 -2.36 31.89 5.22
CA ALA A 30 -2.76 32.11 3.84
C ALA A 30 -3.24 33.55 3.62
N THR A 31 -4.08 34.07 4.52
CA THR A 31 -4.53 35.46 4.51
C THR A 31 -3.36 36.44 4.64
N ALA A 32 -2.44 36.20 5.58
CA ALA A 32 -1.25 37.03 5.75
C ALA A 32 -0.32 37.02 4.52
N ALA A 33 -0.32 35.93 3.74
CA ALA A 33 0.40 35.81 2.49
C ALA A 33 -0.39 36.32 1.26
N GLY A 34 -1.54 36.98 1.47
CA GLY A 34 -2.38 37.52 0.40
C GLY A 34 -3.10 36.46 -0.45
N GLN A 35 -3.21 35.23 0.04
CA GLN A 35 -3.84 34.12 -0.69
C GLN A 35 -5.32 34.02 -0.30
N GLN A 36 -6.21 34.01 -1.30
CA GLN A 36 -7.65 33.88 -1.09
C GLN A 36 -8.09 32.48 -0.67
N GLN A 37 -7.31 31.45 -1.01
CA GLN A 37 -7.64 30.05 -0.72
C GLN A 37 -6.48 29.37 0.02
N PRO A 38 -6.73 28.70 1.17
CA PRO A 38 -5.72 27.94 1.90
C PRO A 38 -5.00 26.90 1.03
N ALA A 39 -5.71 26.28 0.09
CA ALA A 39 -5.14 25.31 -0.84
C ALA A 39 -4.03 25.89 -1.75
N VAL A 40 -4.18 27.16 -2.16
CA VAL A 40 -3.17 27.85 -2.99
C VAL A 40 -1.92 28.12 -2.17
N TYR A 41 -2.09 28.59 -0.93
CA TYR A 41 -1.01 28.79 0.02
C TYR A 41 -0.26 27.49 0.31
N CYS A 42 -0.97 26.42 0.66
CA CYS A 42 -0.38 25.10 0.92
C CYS A 42 0.42 24.60 -0.29
N ARG A 43 -0.13 24.75 -1.51
CA ARG A 43 0.58 24.34 -2.73
C ARG A 43 1.88 25.13 -2.93
N GLN A 44 1.83 26.46 -2.80
CA GLN A 44 3.04 27.28 -2.95
C GLN A 44 4.10 26.88 -1.93
N ARG A 45 3.71 26.68 -0.67
CA ARG A 45 4.63 26.24 0.40
C ARG A 45 5.20 24.85 0.13
N LEU A 46 4.38 23.91 -0.36
CA LEU A 46 4.83 22.57 -0.75
C LEU A 46 5.79 22.60 -1.95
N LEU A 47 5.56 23.46 -2.94
CA LEU A 47 6.46 23.58 -4.10
C LEU A 47 7.78 24.28 -3.74
N LEU A 48 7.75 25.26 -2.83
CA LEU A 48 8.92 26.05 -2.45
C LEU A 48 9.78 25.39 -1.36
N HIS A 49 9.15 24.67 -0.44
CA HIS A 49 9.80 24.15 0.77
C HIS A 49 9.58 22.65 0.97
N GLY A 50 8.77 22.01 0.13
CA GLY A 50 8.58 20.57 0.17
C GLY A 50 9.89 19.89 -0.14
N ARG A 51 10.57 19.43 0.91
CA ARG A 51 11.60 18.42 0.75
C ARG A 51 10.86 17.11 0.56
N ALA A 52 10.91 16.56 -0.65
CA ALA A 52 10.65 15.15 -0.82
C ALA A 52 11.72 14.43 0.01
N ARG A 53 11.39 14.05 1.24
CA ARG A 53 12.06 12.90 1.82
C ARG A 53 11.63 11.77 0.90
N PRO A 54 12.53 11.18 0.08
CA PRO A 54 12.18 9.94 -0.57
C PRO A 54 11.67 9.04 0.56
N ALA A 55 10.47 8.49 0.38
CA ALA A 55 10.07 7.39 1.25
C ALA A 55 11.25 6.42 1.28
N ILE A 56 11.62 5.95 2.47
CA ILE A 56 12.75 5.03 2.68
C ILE A 56 12.66 3.81 1.73
N LEU A 57 11.45 3.56 1.22
CA LEU A 57 11.14 2.56 0.22
C LEU A 57 10.74 3.26 -1.09
N SER A 58 11.43 2.93 -2.18
CA SER A 58 10.99 3.29 -3.53
C SER A 58 9.60 2.69 -3.84
N LEU A 59 8.93 3.20 -4.88
CA LEU A 59 7.68 2.60 -5.37
C LEU A 59 7.84 1.11 -5.71
N THR A 60 9.00 0.71 -6.23
CA THR A 60 9.34 -0.69 -6.51
C THR A 60 9.47 -1.51 -5.22
N MET A 61 10.15 -0.99 -4.21
CA MET A 61 10.25 -1.64 -2.89
C MET A 61 8.87 -1.81 -2.24
N LEU A 62 7.97 -0.83 -2.37
CA LEU A 62 6.60 -0.95 -1.87
C LEU A 62 5.79 -2.03 -2.59
N SER A 63 5.99 -2.20 -3.90
CA SER A 63 5.36 -3.30 -4.64
C SER A 63 5.93 -4.67 -4.25
N GLU A 64 7.24 -4.76 -4.03
CA GLU A 64 7.91 -5.98 -3.58
C GLU A 64 7.42 -6.39 -2.19
N VAL A 65 7.35 -5.44 -1.24
CA VAL A 65 6.83 -5.69 0.12
C VAL A 65 5.37 -6.16 0.08
N ARG A 66 4.53 -5.60 -0.81
CA ARG A 66 3.14 -6.06 -0.98
C ARG A 66 3.07 -7.47 -1.55
N SER A 67 3.90 -7.77 -2.56
CA SER A 67 4.00 -9.10 -3.14
C SER A 67 4.41 -10.13 -2.09
N LEU A 68 5.44 -9.81 -1.30
CA LEU A 68 5.95 -10.63 -0.21
C LEU A 68 4.86 -10.91 0.85
N ARG A 69 4.10 -9.87 1.22
CA ARG A 69 2.98 -10.01 2.17
C ARG A 69 1.89 -10.94 1.66
N MET A 70 1.56 -10.89 0.37
CA MET A 70 0.55 -11.76 -0.25
C MET A 70 1.00 -13.22 -0.24
N THR A 71 2.23 -13.49 -0.67
CA THR A 71 2.83 -14.84 -0.64
C THR A 71 2.84 -15.43 0.78
N LEU A 72 3.22 -14.64 1.79
CA LEU A 72 3.16 -15.07 3.19
C LEU A 72 1.72 -15.37 3.66
N GLY A 73 0.75 -14.57 3.23
CA GLY A 73 -0.67 -14.80 3.53
C GLY A 73 -1.20 -16.10 2.92
N HIS A 74 -0.85 -16.40 1.67
CA HIS A 74 -1.24 -17.66 1.01
C HIS A 74 -0.61 -18.88 1.70
N LEU A 75 0.68 -18.78 2.04
CA LEU A 75 1.40 -19.83 2.76
C LEU A 75 0.78 -20.11 4.14
N GLY A 76 0.48 -19.06 4.90
CA GLY A 76 -0.20 -19.18 6.19
C GLY A 76 -1.57 -19.85 6.08
N ASN A 77 -2.38 -19.48 5.09
CA ASN A 77 -3.69 -20.08 4.85
C ASN A 77 -3.60 -21.57 4.50
N ALA A 78 -2.68 -21.94 3.60
CA ALA A 78 -2.49 -23.34 3.21
C ALA A 78 -2.03 -24.20 4.40
N LEU A 79 -1.08 -23.69 5.21
CA LEU A 79 -0.66 -24.36 6.44
C LEU A 79 -1.80 -24.51 7.46
N ASN A 80 -2.65 -23.50 7.58
CA ASN A 80 -3.80 -23.56 8.49
C ASN A 80 -4.86 -24.58 8.03
N GLN A 81 -5.03 -24.74 6.72
CA GLN A 81 -5.93 -25.75 6.15
C GLN A 81 -5.38 -27.17 6.38
N ILE A 82 -4.07 -27.38 6.17
CA ILE A 82 -3.41 -28.65 6.51
C ILE A 82 -3.59 -28.96 8.00
N ALA A 83 -3.35 -27.98 8.88
CA ALA A 83 -3.53 -28.16 10.32
C ALA A 83 -4.98 -28.54 10.68
N HIS A 84 -5.96 -27.89 10.05
CA HIS A 84 -7.37 -28.22 10.25
C HIS A 84 -7.71 -29.64 9.78
N GLN A 85 -7.24 -30.06 8.60
CA GLN A 85 -7.45 -31.42 8.09
C GLN A 85 -6.81 -32.47 9.01
N LEU A 86 -5.56 -32.24 9.44
CA LEU A 86 -4.87 -33.14 10.38
C LEU A 86 -5.56 -33.23 11.74
N ASN A 87 -6.17 -32.14 12.21
CA ASN A 87 -6.89 -32.11 13.49
C ASN A 87 -8.29 -32.75 13.40
N GLN A 88 -8.88 -32.83 12.21
CA GLN A 88 -10.23 -33.38 12.01
C GLN A 88 -10.23 -34.89 11.75
N ASP A 89 -9.15 -35.46 11.21
CA ASP A 89 -9.10 -36.87 10.81
C ASP A 89 -8.34 -37.78 11.79
N ALA A 90 -9.08 -38.53 12.61
CA ALA A 90 -8.58 -39.74 13.28
C ALA A 90 -8.64 -41.00 12.38
N ALA A 91 -9.19 -40.89 11.16
CA ALA A 91 -9.23 -41.97 10.17
C ALA A 91 -9.20 -41.36 8.75
N ALA A 92 -7.99 -41.09 8.25
CA ALA A 92 -7.80 -40.40 6.97
C ALA A 92 -8.41 -41.19 5.80
N SER A 93 -9.38 -40.58 5.11
CA SER A 93 -9.86 -41.07 3.82
C SER A 93 -8.87 -40.69 2.70
N ALA A 94 -8.84 -41.45 1.60
CA ALA A 94 -7.96 -41.16 0.46
C ALA A 94 -8.18 -39.76 -0.14
N GLY A 95 -9.37 -39.17 0.03
CA GLY A 95 -9.67 -37.80 -0.41
C GLY A 95 -8.91 -36.74 0.38
N VAL A 96 -8.87 -36.88 1.71
CA VAL A 96 -8.18 -35.91 2.59
C VAL A 96 -6.66 -35.96 2.39
N VAL A 97 -6.11 -37.14 2.09
CA VAL A 97 -4.68 -37.28 1.74
C VAL A 97 -4.35 -36.55 0.45
N ASN A 98 -5.20 -36.63 -0.58
CA ASN A 98 -4.99 -35.90 -1.84
C ASN A 98 -5.07 -34.38 -1.64
N GLU A 99 -6.08 -33.88 -0.91
CA GLU A 99 -6.21 -32.45 -0.62
C GLU A 99 -5.01 -31.92 0.18
N THR A 100 -4.52 -32.70 1.14
CA THR A 100 -3.32 -32.36 1.92
C THR A 100 -2.08 -32.28 1.02
N CYS A 101 -1.92 -33.22 0.08
CA CYS A 101 -0.82 -33.20 -0.89
C CYS A 101 -0.86 -31.97 -1.81
N GLU A 102 -2.06 -31.58 -2.28
CA GLU A 102 -2.23 -30.37 -3.10
C GLU A 102 -1.88 -29.09 -2.33
N LEU A 103 -2.27 -29.00 -1.05
CA LEU A 103 -1.90 -27.89 -0.18
C LEU A 103 -0.40 -27.84 0.08
N ILE A 104 0.26 -29.00 0.26
CA ILE A 104 1.73 -29.07 0.43
C ILE A 104 2.44 -28.58 -0.84
N GLU A 105 1.99 -28.96 -2.03
CA GLU A 105 2.59 -28.47 -3.29
C GLU A 105 2.33 -26.98 -3.51
N THR A 106 1.18 -26.46 -3.05
CA THR A 106 0.90 -25.01 -3.03
C THR A 106 1.88 -24.28 -2.12
N VAL A 107 2.09 -24.76 -0.89
CA VAL A 107 3.09 -24.21 0.04
C VAL A 107 4.49 -24.26 -0.57
N ARG A 108 4.88 -25.39 -1.17
CA ARG A 108 6.18 -25.57 -1.81
C ARG A 108 6.43 -24.56 -2.93
N THR A 109 5.41 -24.29 -3.75
CA THR A 109 5.48 -23.33 -4.85
C THR A 109 5.60 -21.91 -4.33
N GLU A 110 4.81 -21.53 -3.33
CA GLU A 110 4.86 -20.21 -2.70
C GLU A 110 6.22 -19.96 -1.99
N VAL A 111 6.79 -20.96 -1.30
CA VAL A 111 8.15 -20.87 -0.72
C VAL A 111 9.20 -20.66 -1.80
N ARG A 112 9.09 -21.35 -2.95
CA ARG A 112 10.04 -21.18 -4.06
C ARG A 112 9.95 -19.78 -4.65
N ASN A 113 8.74 -19.25 -4.83
CA ASN A 113 8.50 -17.89 -5.31
C ASN A 113 9.04 -16.86 -4.31
N PHE A 114 8.80 -17.06 -3.01
CA PHE A 114 9.35 -16.22 -1.94
C PHE A 114 10.89 -16.19 -1.96
N HIS A 115 11.53 -17.35 -2.14
CA HIS A 115 12.99 -17.44 -2.23
C HIS A 115 13.57 -16.75 -3.47
N ALA A 116 12.84 -16.77 -4.59
CA ALA A 116 13.22 -16.06 -5.81
C ALA A 116 13.11 -14.53 -5.67
N ILE A 117 12.19 -14.05 -4.83
CA ILE A 117 12.00 -12.61 -4.55
C ILE A 117 13.09 -12.06 -3.61
N LEU A 118 13.68 -12.92 -2.78
CA LEU A 118 14.72 -12.53 -1.79
C LEU A 118 16.16 -12.56 -2.34
N LYS A 119 16.38 -13.09 -3.55
CA LYS A 119 17.70 -13.15 -4.21
C LYS A 119 17.87 -12.01 -5.21
#